data_AF-A0A352AH54-F1
#
_entry.id   AF-A0A352AH54-F1
#
_cell.length_a   1.000
_cell.length_b   1.000
_cell.length_c   1.000
_cell.angle_alpha   90.00
_cell.angle_beta   90.00
_cell.angle_gamma   90.00
#
_symmetry.space_group_name_H-M   'P 1'
#
loop_
_entity.id
_entity.type
_entity.pdbx_description
1 polymer ?
#
loop_
_entity_poly.entity_id
_entity_poly.type
_entity_poly.pdbx_seq_one_letter_code
_entity_poly.pdbx_strand_id
1 'polypeptide(L)'
;MATYKRQRYLFMTLDPVHIGTGGYRLGRVDNSIVREPGTKIPKIPGTSLHGAARSYAAQLYETPEAAGQNHDKIDNPDKNPVCYTFGYIKKSQNGNSDEGKIYSGVVNIFDAHVLLFPVHSMVGPVWVSTVERLEDAGFKVENLPNDWNNINTAVLNWQRSDALNLGWLMLQVSAQQATVSAPSKWVNDKRWQAIAKIVLVKDALFSQIVNSNLEVRTSVSINPETGAAEEGALFTYEAIPRATFLTADVVLDDYGAGEEEDDKNKENDKPKRKRPFPKNKTYKSQKDLPGGSWNNPLDVVKAGFRTIEWLGVGGMGTRGFGRMAVVGDPVEVTLEDCWQVSKASSLNEQPTATATKGGNP
;
A
#
# COMPACT_ATOMS: atom_id res chain seq x y z
N MET A 1 21.60 -16.54 9.91
CA MET A 1 21.72 -15.06 9.69
C MET A 1 20.34 -14.40 9.56
N ALA A 2 20.15 -13.14 9.95
CA ALA A 2 18.88 -12.43 9.75
C ALA A 2 18.56 -12.31 8.25
N THR A 3 17.37 -12.78 7.85
CA THR A 3 16.92 -12.72 6.45
C THR A 3 16.04 -11.48 6.28
N TYR A 4 16.62 -10.40 5.75
CA TYR A 4 15.90 -9.18 5.40
C TYR A 4 15.44 -9.25 3.95
N LYS A 5 14.16 -8.93 3.70
CA LYS A 5 13.64 -8.84 2.33
C LYS A 5 12.55 -7.79 2.24
N ARG A 6 12.68 -6.86 1.29
CA ARG A 6 11.65 -5.85 0.98
C ARG A 6 10.91 -6.22 -0.29
N GLN A 7 9.59 -6.21 -0.24
CA GLN A 7 8.70 -6.42 -1.36
C GLN A 7 7.78 -5.20 -1.51
N ARG A 8 7.80 -4.58 -2.68
CA ARG A 8 6.88 -3.50 -3.04
C ARG A 8 5.70 -4.04 -3.80
N TYR A 9 4.51 -3.79 -3.30
CA TYR A 9 3.25 -4.18 -3.93
C TYR A 9 2.63 -3.00 -4.68
N LEU A 10 2.05 -3.29 -5.84
CA LEU A 10 1.14 -2.40 -6.55
C LEU A 10 -0.29 -2.93 -6.39
N PHE A 11 -1.18 -2.09 -5.88
CA PHE A 11 -2.60 -2.37 -5.74
C PHE A 11 -3.41 -1.51 -6.70
N MET A 12 -4.53 -2.04 -7.18
CA MET A 12 -5.58 -1.29 -7.87
C MET A 12 -6.89 -1.47 -7.11
N THR A 13 -7.55 -0.38 -6.74
CA THR A 13 -8.90 -0.44 -6.15
C THR A 13 -9.90 -0.92 -7.20
N LEU A 14 -10.70 -1.95 -6.87
CA LEU A 14 -11.74 -2.47 -7.75
C LEU A 14 -13.07 -1.76 -7.51
N ASP A 15 -13.33 -1.47 -6.23
CA ASP A 15 -14.45 -0.70 -5.72
C ASP A 15 -13.94 0.49 -4.91
N PRO A 16 -14.81 1.46 -4.56
CA PRO A 16 -14.42 2.54 -3.67
C PRO A 16 -13.92 2.01 -2.32
N VAL A 17 -12.86 2.58 -1.78
CA VAL A 17 -12.24 2.15 -0.51
C VAL A 17 -12.44 3.21 0.54
N HIS A 18 -13.09 2.85 1.65
CA HIS A 18 -13.27 3.72 2.81
C HIS A 18 -12.46 3.23 4.00
N ILE A 19 -11.36 3.93 4.28
CA ILE A 19 -10.60 3.76 5.52
C ILE A 19 -10.98 4.91 6.46
N GLY A 20 -11.96 4.69 7.33
CA GLY A 20 -12.48 5.72 8.22
C GLY A 20 -11.47 6.18 9.27
N THR A 21 -11.60 7.43 9.71
CA THR A 21 -10.75 8.05 10.74
C THR A 21 -11.19 7.79 12.18
N GLY A 22 -12.17 6.90 12.41
CA GLY A 22 -12.64 6.51 13.74
C GLY A 22 -13.72 7.41 14.36
N GLY A 23 -14.52 8.12 13.54
CA GLY A 23 -15.67 8.89 14.02
C GLY A 23 -16.02 10.08 13.11
N TYR A 24 -17.12 10.75 13.47
CA TYR A 24 -17.56 11.98 12.82
C TYR A 24 -16.51 13.08 12.99
N ARG A 25 -16.18 13.77 11.91
CA ARG A 25 -15.31 14.95 11.96
C ARG A 25 -16.06 16.14 11.42
N LEU A 26 -15.89 17.30 12.06
CA LEU A 26 -16.33 18.55 11.47
C LEU A 26 -15.51 18.78 10.19
N GLY A 27 -16.17 18.77 9.04
CA GLY A 27 -15.49 18.82 7.75
C GLY A 27 -16.46 18.78 6.57
N ARG A 28 -15.92 18.51 5.38
CA ARG A 28 -16.71 18.41 4.14
C ARG A 28 -17.72 17.26 4.16
N VAL A 29 -17.39 16.20 4.88
CA VAL A 29 -18.24 15.01 5.07
C VAL A 29 -18.23 14.62 6.53
N ASP A 30 -19.26 13.91 6.92
CA ASP A 30 -19.41 13.34 8.25
C ASP A 30 -18.32 12.31 8.55
N ASN A 31 -18.16 11.32 7.66
CA ASN A 31 -17.16 10.26 7.80
C ASN A 31 -16.03 10.42 6.77
N SER A 32 -14.94 11.05 7.19
CA SER A 32 -13.73 11.22 6.38
C SER A 32 -12.85 9.96 6.34
N ILE A 33 -11.98 9.90 5.34
CA ILE A 33 -10.96 8.85 5.22
C ILE A 33 -9.59 9.29 5.77
N VAL A 34 -8.75 8.31 6.12
CA VAL A 34 -7.38 8.52 6.63
C VAL A 34 -6.50 9.17 5.56
N ARG A 35 -5.66 10.11 5.99
CA ARG A 35 -4.76 10.90 5.14
C ARG A 35 -3.37 10.96 5.72
N GLU A 36 -2.38 11.13 4.86
CA GLU A 36 -1.04 11.51 5.25
C GLU A 36 -1.02 12.95 5.79
N PRO A 37 -0.47 13.21 6.99
CA PRO A 37 -0.49 14.55 7.58
C PRO A 37 0.21 15.63 6.75
N GLY A 38 1.35 15.31 6.13
CA GLY A 38 2.17 16.27 5.38
C GLY A 38 1.56 16.68 4.05
N THR A 39 0.99 15.74 3.30
CA THR A 39 0.47 15.98 1.94
C THR A 39 -1.05 16.09 1.89
N LYS A 40 -1.77 15.66 2.94
CA LYS A 40 -3.24 15.48 2.99
C LYS A 40 -3.80 14.51 1.94
N ILE A 41 -2.96 13.72 1.29
CA ILE A 41 -3.38 12.70 0.33
C ILE A 41 -3.92 11.50 1.12
N PRO A 42 -5.05 10.90 0.70
CA PRO A 42 -5.59 9.73 1.36
C PRO A 42 -4.63 8.55 1.24
N LYS A 43 -4.57 7.74 2.29
CA LYS A 43 -3.71 6.55 2.34
C LYS A 43 -4.46 5.40 3.01
N ILE A 44 -3.96 4.19 2.80
CA ILE A 44 -4.43 3.02 3.55
C ILE A 44 -3.35 2.67 4.57
N PRO A 45 -3.60 2.81 5.88
CA PRO A 45 -2.62 2.48 6.89
C PRO A 45 -2.14 1.03 6.77
N GLY A 46 -0.85 0.82 7.01
CA GLY A 46 -0.24 -0.50 7.06
C GLY A 46 -0.90 -1.38 8.11
N THR A 47 -1.42 -0.80 9.20
CA THR A 47 -2.24 -1.49 10.21
C THR A 47 -3.56 -2.02 9.65
N SER A 48 -4.21 -1.30 8.74
CA SER A 48 -5.43 -1.76 8.06
C SER A 48 -5.14 -2.91 7.10
N LEU A 49 -4.07 -2.79 6.29
CA LEU A 49 -3.61 -3.88 5.42
C LEU A 49 -3.17 -5.10 6.22
N HIS A 50 -2.43 -4.91 7.31
CA HIS A 50 -1.96 -5.94 8.20
C HIS A 50 -3.11 -6.69 8.87
N GLY A 51 -4.11 -5.97 9.39
CA GLY A 51 -5.30 -6.57 9.99
C GLY A 51 -6.10 -7.41 8.99
N ALA A 52 -6.33 -6.88 7.79
CA ALA A 52 -7.02 -7.60 6.73
C ALA A 52 -6.23 -8.86 6.30
N ALA A 53 -4.94 -8.71 5.99
CA ALA A 53 -4.08 -9.82 5.58
C ALA A 53 -4.01 -10.92 6.65
N ARG A 54 -3.85 -10.54 7.92
CA ARG A 54 -3.85 -11.47 9.07
C ARG A 54 -5.16 -12.24 9.18
N SER A 55 -6.29 -11.53 9.13
CA SER A 55 -7.62 -12.13 9.22
C SER A 55 -7.87 -13.13 8.09
N TYR A 56 -7.56 -12.75 6.86
CA TYR A 56 -7.77 -13.61 5.71
C TYR A 56 -6.81 -14.80 5.68
N ALA A 57 -5.53 -14.60 5.98
CA ALA A 57 -4.59 -15.71 6.11
C ALA A 57 -5.02 -16.70 7.21
N ALA A 58 -5.51 -16.20 8.35
CA ALA A 58 -6.06 -17.03 9.43
C ALA A 58 -7.25 -17.87 8.96
N GLN A 59 -8.16 -17.30 8.16
CA GLN A 59 -9.29 -18.02 7.57
C GLN A 59 -8.83 -19.08 6.57
N LEU A 60 -7.92 -18.73 5.65
CA LEU A 60 -7.38 -19.67 4.65
C LEU A 60 -6.65 -20.84 5.29
N TYR A 61 -5.94 -20.60 6.41
CA TYR A 61 -5.25 -21.63 7.17
C TYR A 61 -6.19 -22.42 8.11
N GLU A 62 -7.47 -22.05 8.22
CA GLU A 62 -8.45 -22.61 9.16
C GLU A 62 -8.10 -22.44 10.65
N THR A 63 -7.43 -21.35 10.99
CA THR A 63 -7.15 -20.93 12.38
C THR A 63 -7.63 -19.49 12.61
N PRO A 64 -8.93 -19.19 12.54
CA PRO A 64 -9.45 -17.83 12.72
C PRO A 64 -9.03 -17.19 14.05
N GLU A 65 -8.77 -18.00 15.07
CA GLU A 65 -8.28 -17.57 16.38
C GLU A 65 -6.92 -16.87 16.28
N ALA A 66 -6.11 -17.15 15.24
CA ALA A 66 -4.81 -16.51 15.01
C ALA A 66 -4.93 -15.01 14.66
N ALA A 67 -6.11 -14.56 14.22
CA ALA A 67 -6.41 -13.16 13.95
C ALA A 67 -6.87 -12.36 15.18
N GLY A 68 -7.13 -13.05 16.30
CA GLY A 68 -7.62 -12.43 17.53
C GLY A 68 -6.59 -11.58 18.28
N GLN A 69 -7.08 -10.78 19.22
CA GLN A 69 -6.26 -9.98 20.14
C GLN A 69 -5.56 -10.86 21.20
N ASN A 70 -6.07 -12.07 21.47
CA ASN A 70 -5.45 -13.09 22.30
C ASN A 70 -5.32 -14.41 21.54
N HIS A 71 -4.41 -15.29 22.00
CA HIS A 71 -4.12 -16.57 21.35
C HIS A 71 -4.28 -17.75 22.30
N ASP A 72 -5.13 -17.59 23.32
CA ASP A 72 -5.38 -18.60 24.37
C ASP A 72 -5.96 -19.90 23.82
N LYS A 73 -6.63 -19.84 22.66
CA LYS A 73 -7.25 -20.97 21.97
C LYS A 73 -6.30 -21.68 21.02
N ILE A 74 -5.01 -21.32 21.02
CA ILE A 74 -3.98 -21.90 20.14
C ILE A 74 -2.90 -22.52 21.03
N ASP A 75 -2.79 -23.84 21.03
CA ASP A 75 -1.85 -24.56 21.90
C ASP A 75 -0.38 -24.19 21.65
N ASN A 76 -0.02 -24.05 20.36
CA ASN A 76 1.35 -23.78 19.92
C ASN A 76 1.37 -22.61 18.93
N PRO A 77 1.20 -21.36 19.39
CA PRO A 77 1.13 -20.20 18.51
C PRO A 77 2.47 -19.97 17.76
N ASP A 78 3.61 -20.39 18.33
CA ASP A 78 4.90 -20.38 17.66
C ASP A 78 4.98 -21.32 16.43
N LYS A 79 4.15 -22.38 16.41
CA LYS A 79 4.06 -23.33 15.28
C LYS A 79 2.95 -22.98 14.27
N ASN A 80 2.19 -21.91 14.53
CA ASN A 80 1.17 -21.44 13.61
C ASN A 80 1.79 -20.40 12.64
N PRO A 81 1.76 -20.62 11.31
CA PRO A 81 2.37 -19.72 10.33
C PRO A 81 1.79 -18.30 10.36
N VAL A 82 0.51 -18.13 10.69
CA VAL A 82 -0.15 -16.82 10.78
C VAL A 82 0.31 -16.09 12.04
N CYS A 83 0.30 -16.75 13.19
CA CYS A 83 0.83 -16.19 14.44
C CYS A 83 2.30 -15.81 14.31
N TYR A 84 3.14 -16.68 13.74
CA TYR A 84 4.56 -16.40 13.51
C TYR A 84 4.76 -15.17 12.64
N THR A 85 3.99 -15.06 11.55
CA THR A 85 4.07 -13.93 10.60
C THR A 85 3.69 -12.61 11.26
N PHE A 86 2.51 -12.54 11.90
CA PHE A 86 1.89 -11.28 12.35
C PHE A 86 2.02 -11.00 13.87
N GLY A 87 2.64 -11.91 14.62
CA GLY A 87 2.82 -11.80 16.08
C GLY A 87 1.70 -12.43 16.90
N TYR A 88 2.02 -12.80 18.15
CA TYR A 88 1.12 -13.50 19.06
C TYR A 88 1.45 -13.27 20.53
N ILE A 89 0.52 -13.62 21.42
CA ILE A 89 0.70 -13.60 22.88
C ILE A 89 0.69 -15.05 23.38
N LYS A 90 1.69 -15.46 24.17
CA LYS A 90 1.79 -16.80 24.75
C LYS A 90 1.65 -16.72 26.27
N LYS A 91 0.65 -17.40 26.84
CA LYS A 91 0.52 -17.50 28.30
C LYS A 91 1.68 -18.27 28.92
N SER A 92 2.10 -17.83 30.11
CA SER A 92 3.03 -18.60 30.94
C SER A 92 2.32 -19.85 31.46
N GLN A 93 2.93 -21.02 31.32
CA GLN A 93 2.37 -22.28 31.85
C GLN A 93 2.55 -22.41 33.38
N ASN A 94 3.31 -21.51 34.02
CA ASN A 94 3.56 -21.53 35.47
C ASN A 94 2.65 -20.54 36.22
N GLY A 95 1.40 -20.93 36.40
CA GLY A 95 0.64 -20.90 37.65
C GLY A 95 0.48 -19.65 38.54
N ASN A 96 1.08 -18.47 38.31
CA ASN A 96 0.81 -17.31 39.20
C ASN A 96 1.16 -15.91 38.68
N SER A 97 1.27 -15.72 37.37
CA SER A 97 1.31 -14.36 36.81
C SER A 97 0.47 -14.26 35.53
N ASP A 98 -0.43 -13.27 35.48
CA ASP A 98 -1.20 -12.87 34.29
C ASP A 98 -0.32 -12.26 33.18
N GLU A 99 1.01 -12.34 33.30
CA GLU A 99 1.97 -11.79 32.35
C GLU A 99 2.19 -12.76 31.17
N GLY A 100 1.33 -12.65 30.15
CA GLY A 100 1.57 -13.30 28.86
C GLY A 100 2.82 -12.72 28.17
N LYS A 101 3.67 -13.59 27.61
CA LYS A 101 4.81 -13.16 26.79
C LYS A 101 4.32 -12.73 25.41
N ILE A 102 4.60 -11.50 25.02
CA ILE A 102 4.26 -10.95 23.70
C ILE A 102 5.41 -11.23 22.73
N TYR A 103 5.09 -11.83 21.59
CA TYR A 103 6.02 -12.11 20.52
C TYR A 103 5.66 -11.24 19.31
N SER A 104 6.57 -10.34 18.94
CA SER A 104 6.45 -9.56 17.69
C SER A 104 6.39 -10.50 16.48
N GLY A 105 5.57 -10.14 15.48
CA GLY A 105 5.65 -10.74 14.16
C GLY A 105 6.98 -10.46 13.47
N VAL A 106 7.18 -11.10 12.32
CA VAL A 106 8.39 -10.99 11.50
C VAL A 106 8.16 -10.23 10.19
N VAL A 107 6.95 -9.69 9.98
CA VAL A 107 6.65 -8.84 8.82
C VAL A 107 6.21 -7.46 9.27
N ASN A 108 6.71 -6.46 8.57
CA ASN A 108 6.29 -5.07 8.70
C ASN A 108 5.54 -4.69 7.41
N ILE A 109 4.29 -4.29 7.55
CA ILE A 109 3.46 -3.82 6.43
C ILE A 109 3.30 -2.31 6.58
N PHE A 110 3.76 -1.57 5.59
CA PHE A 110 3.74 -0.11 5.59
C PHE A 110 2.47 0.43 4.93
N ASP A 111 2.26 1.73 5.07
CA ASP A 111 1.09 2.41 4.51
C ASP A 111 1.06 2.29 2.97
N ALA A 112 -0.13 2.11 2.42
CA ALA A 112 -0.37 2.18 1.00
C ALA A 112 -0.59 3.64 0.57
N HIS A 113 0.31 4.16 -0.26
CA HIS A 113 0.27 5.53 -0.77
C HIS A 113 -0.31 5.56 -2.18
N VAL A 114 -1.12 6.57 -2.47
CA VAL A 114 -1.67 6.79 -3.82
C VAL A 114 -0.52 7.06 -4.80
N LEU A 115 -0.47 6.25 -5.85
CA LEU A 115 0.47 6.35 -6.96
C LEU A 115 -0.19 7.02 -8.16
N LEU A 116 -1.31 6.48 -8.66
CA LEU A 116 -2.06 7.02 -9.78
C LEU A 116 -3.51 7.19 -9.36
N PHE A 117 -4.02 8.42 -9.51
CA PHE A 117 -5.38 8.77 -9.10
C PHE A 117 -6.27 9.01 -10.33
N PRO A 118 -7.40 8.29 -10.47
CA PRO A 118 -8.30 8.45 -11.59
C PRO A 118 -9.07 9.77 -11.46
N VAL A 119 -9.08 10.55 -12.53
CA VAL A 119 -9.77 11.83 -12.62
C VAL A 119 -10.59 11.86 -13.89
N HIS A 120 -11.83 12.35 -13.78
CA HIS A 120 -12.65 12.65 -14.95
C HIS A 120 -12.09 13.86 -15.70
N SER A 121 -11.94 13.72 -17.02
CA SER A 121 -11.54 14.79 -17.93
C SER A 121 -12.42 14.81 -19.18
N MET A 122 -12.29 15.85 -20.00
CA MET A 122 -12.99 16.01 -21.27
C MET A 122 -12.65 14.93 -22.31
N VAL A 123 -11.54 14.20 -22.12
CA VAL A 123 -11.13 13.08 -23.00
C VAL A 123 -11.40 11.70 -22.37
N GLY A 124 -12.27 11.65 -21.35
CA GLY A 124 -12.56 10.47 -20.54
C GLY A 124 -11.69 10.38 -19.29
N PRO A 125 -11.62 9.21 -18.64
CA PRO A 125 -10.81 9.02 -17.45
C PRO A 125 -9.31 9.12 -17.77
N VAL A 126 -8.60 9.83 -16.92
CA VAL A 126 -7.13 9.95 -16.94
C VAL A 126 -6.58 9.62 -15.55
N TRP A 127 -5.32 9.21 -15.48
CA TRP A 127 -4.66 8.87 -14.22
C TRP A 127 -3.59 9.90 -13.92
N VAL A 128 -3.80 10.66 -12.85
CA VAL A 128 -2.89 11.72 -12.43
C VAL A 128 -1.85 11.16 -11.48
N SER A 129 -0.59 11.58 -11.65
CA SER A 129 0.52 11.27 -10.73
C SER A 129 1.58 12.39 -10.76
N THR A 130 2.67 12.19 -10.03
CA THR A 130 3.88 13.03 -10.10
C THR A 130 5.08 12.18 -10.50
N VAL A 131 6.14 12.84 -10.98
CA VAL A 131 7.38 12.17 -11.37
C VAL A 131 7.98 11.45 -10.16
N GLU A 132 8.06 12.15 -9.04
CA GLU A 132 8.70 11.68 -7.81
C GLU A 132 7.99 10.44 -7.24
N ARG A 133 6.65 10.40 -7.31
CA ARG A 133 5.86 9.24 -6.85
C ARG A 133 6.06 8.01 -7.74
N LEU A 134 6.13 8.22 -9.05
CA LEU A 134 6.37 7.14 -10.01
C LEU A 134 7.79 6.58 -9.84
N GLU A 135 8.79 7.45 -9.78
CA GLU A 135 10.19 7.06 -9.59
C GLU A 135 10.41 6.37 -8.25
N ASP A 136 9.85 6.91 -7.16
CA ASP A 136 9.90 6.25 -5.84
C ASP A 136 9.30 4.85 -5.91
N ALA A 137 8.21 4.64 -6.66
CA ALA A 137 7.62 3.32 -6.88
C ALA A 137 8.41 2.40 -7.84
N GLY A 138 9.50 2.87 -8.45
CA GLY A 138 10.35 2.12 -9.38
C GLY A 138 9.97 2.25 -10.86
N PHE A 139 9.06 3.16 -11.22
CA PHE A 139 8.79 3.50 -12.61
C PHE A 139 9.93 4.33 -13.18
N LYS A 140 10.12 4.24 -14.50
CA LYS A 140 11.00 5.16 -15.22
C LYS A 140 10.17 6.22 -15.91
N VAL A 141 10.51 7.49 -15.68
CA VAL A 141 9.91 8.63 -16.35
C VAL A 141 10.98 9.31 -17.20
N GLU A 142 10.75 9.36 -18.52
CA GLU A 142 11.71 9.86 -19.50
C GLU A 142 11.07 10.93 -20.37
N ASN A 143 11.89 11.70 -21.09
CA ASN A 143 11.45 12.74 -22.03
C ASN A 143 10.60 13.85 -21.39
N LEU A 144 10.90 14.24 -20.15
CA LEU A 144 10.28 15.43 -19.54
C LEU A 144 10.69 16.71 -20.29
N PRO A 145 9.79 17.71 -20.38
CA PRO A 145 10.10 18.98 -21.04
C PRO A 145 11.05 19.85 -20.21
N ASN A 146 11.79 20.73 -20.89
CA ASN A 146 12.75 21.65 -20.27
C ASN A 146 12.08 22.62 -19.27
N ASP A 147 10.82 22.98 -19.51
CA ASP A 147 10.03 23.88 -18.67
C ASP A 147 9.20 23.14 -17.62
N TRP A 148 9.53 21.88 -17.30
CA TRP A 148 8.84 21.07 -16.28
C TRP A 148 8.66 21.81 -14.95
N ASN A 149 9.48 22.79 -14.61
CA ASN A 149 9.33 23.59 -13.38
C ASN A 149 8.07 24.48 -13.32
N ASN A 150 7.33 24.64 -14.42
CA ASN A 150 6.07 25.40 -14.43
C ASN A 150 4.92 24.60 -13.79
N ILE A 151 4.45 25.05 -12.62
CA ILE A 151 3.36 24.41 -11.88
C ILE A 151 2.03 24.35 -12.66
N ASN A 152 1.77 25.28 -13.58
CA ASN A 152 0.50 25.38 -14.31
C ASN A 152 0.46 24.47 -15.56
N THR A 153 1.49 23.65 -15.77
CA THR A 153 1.62 22.79 -16.94
C THR A 153 1.53 21.32 -16.55
N ALA A 154 0.66 20.59 -17.23
CA ALA A 154 0.60 19.13 -17.15
C ALA A 154 1.42 18.51 -18.28
N VAL A 155 2.08 17.39 -18.00
CA VAL A 155 2.83 16.59 -18.98
C VAL A 155 2.13 15.26 -19.16
N LEU A 156 1.92 14.84 -20.40
CA LEU A 156 1.12 13.66 -20.71
C LEU A 156 1.98 12.54 -21.26
N ASN A 157 1.55 11.29 -21.11
CA ASN A 157 2.16 10.15 -21.82
C ASN A 157 1.60 9.93 -23.23
N TRP A 158 0.80 10.86 -23.75
CA TRP A 158 0.22 10.81 -25.08
C TRP A 158 0.20 12.20 -25.74
N GLN A 159 0.06 12.22 -27.07
CA GLN A 159 0.04 13.45 -27.86
C GLN A 159 -1.23 14.28 -27.62
N ARG A 160 -1.06 15.54 -27.23
CA ARG A 160 -2.10 16.56 -27.08
C ARG A 160 -1.45 17.94 -26.96
N SER A 161 -2.12 18.98 -27.45
CA SER A 161 -1.65 20.38 -27.34
C SER A 161 -2.66 21.32 -26.70
N ASP A 162 -3.93 20.97 -26.67
CA ASP A 162 -5.00 21.73 -26.03
C ASP A 162 -5.06 21.47 -24.52
N ALA A 163 -5.50 22.49 -23.77
CA ALA A 163 -5.64 22.43 -22.32
C ALA A 163 -6.49 21.24 -21.87
N LEU A 164 -6.18 20.67 -20.71
CA LEU A 164 -6.87 19.50 -20.15
C LEU A 164 -7.47 19.84 -18.80
N ASN A 165 -8.72 19.44 -18.57
CA ASN A 165 -9.34 19.58 -17.26
C ASN A 165 -9.08 18.35 -16.38
N LEU A 166 -8.78 18.58 -15.12
CA LEU A 166 -8.64 17.58 -14.06
C LEU A 166 -9.69 17.89 -13.00
N GLY A 167 -10.90 17.37 -13.20
CA GLY A 167 -12.08 17.83 -12.47
C GLY A 167 -12.42 19.27 -12.88
N TRP A 168 -12.41 20.18 -11.90
CA TRP A 168 -12.69 21.61 -12.09
C TRP A 168 -11.47 22.44 -12.54
N LEU A 169 -10.26 21.90 -12.39
CA LEU A 169 -9.01 22.61 -12.70
C LEU A 169 -8.66 22.45 -14.18
N MET A 170 -8.44 23.55 -14.90
CA MET A 170 -7.96 23.55 -16.29
C MET A 170 -6.45 23.83 -16.32
N LEU A 171 -5.67 22.94 -16.92
CA LEU A 171 -4.21 23.08 -17.05
C LEU A 171 -3.78 23.15 -18.51
N GLN A 172 -2.75 23.94 -18.76
CA GLN A 172 -2.05 23.90 -20.05
C GLN A 172 -1.29 22.59 -20.17
N VAL A 173 -1.18 22.08 -21.39
CA VAL A 173 -0.48 20.83 -21.68
C VAL A 173 0.85 21.16 -22.35
N SER A 174 1.95 20.55 -21.88
CA SER A 174 3.24 20.69 -22.54
C SER A 174 3.17 20.10 -23.96
N ALA A 175 3.80 20.76 -24.92
CA ALA A 175 3.90 20.25 -26.29
C ALA A 175 4.71 18.93 -26.38
N GLN A 176 5.56 18.65 -25.38
CA GLN A 176 6.36 17.44 -25.31
C GLN A 176 5.67 16.38 -24.44
N GLN A 177 5.57 15.16 -24.96
CA GLN A 177 5.06 14.01 -24.21
C GLN A 177 6.18 13.34 -23.39
N ALA A 178 5.86 12.92 -22.18
CA ALA A 178 6.73 12.06 -21.38
C ALA A 178 6.52 10.58 -21.72
N THR A 179 7.49 9.75 -21.37
CA THR A 179 7.37 8.29 -21.42
C THR A 179 7.36 7.75 -20.00
N VAL A 180 6.35 6.94 -19.66
CA VAL A 180 6.22 6.31 -18.33
C VAL A 180 6.28 4.80 -18.50
N SER A 181 7.31 4.17 -17.94
CA SER A 181 7.55 2.73 -18.03
C SER A 181 7.43 2.06 -16.67
N ALA A 182 6.55 1.07 -16.56
CA ALA A 182 6.34 0.29 -15.34
C ALA A 182 7.44 -0.76 -15.11
N PRO A 183 7.72 -1.14 -13.85
CA PRO A 183 8.52 -2.31 -13.53
C PRO A 183 8.06 -3.58 -14.27
N SER A 184 9.01 -4.44 -14.62
CA SER A 184 8.77 -5.68 -15.38
C SER A 184 7.78 -6.64 -14.70
N LYS A 185 7.68 -6.60 -13.37
CA LYS A 185 6.73 -7.39 -12.59
C LYS A 185 5.28 -6.94 -12.72
N TRP A 186 5.03 -5.70 -13.18
CA TRP A 186 3.71 -5.10 -13.29
C TRP A 186 3.25 -4.88 -14.74
N VAL A 187 4.20 -4.68 -15.68
CA VAL A 187 3.91 -4.29 -17.07
C VAL A 187 2.98 -5.23 -17.84
N ASN A 188 3.02 -6.54 -17.52
CA ASN A 188 2.24 -7.56 -18.21
C ASN A 188 0.89 -7.85 -17.54
N ASP A 189 0.57 -7.24 -16.40
CA ASP A 189 -0.74 -7.45 -15.77
C ASP A 189 -1.82 -6.67 -16.54
N LYS A 190 -2.92 -7.36 -16.87
CA LYS A 190 -4.06 -6.78 -17.58
C LYS A 190 -4.62 -5.51 -16.93
N ARG A 191 -4.52 -5.39 -15.59
CA ARG A 191 -5.01 -4.23 -14.84
C ARG A 191 -4.15 -3.00 -15.10
N TRP A 192 -2.84 -3.19 -15.23
CA TRP A 192 -1.92 -2.13 -15.64
C TRP A 192 -2.14 -1.75 -17.11
N GLN A 193 -2.22 -2.74 -17.99
CA GLN A 193 -2.42 -2.53 -19.44
C GLN A 193 -3.75 -1.82 -19.78
N ALA A 194 -4.73 -1.86 -18.89
CA ALA A 194 -5.99 -1.14 -19.05
C ALA A 194 -5.85 0.39 -18.87
N ILE A 195 -4.75 0.87 -18.30
CA ILE A 195 -4.46 2.32 -18.18
C ILE A 195 -3.84 2.81 -19.48
N ALA A 196 -4.44 3.83 -20.09
CA ALA A 196 -3.93 4.41 -21.34
C ALA A 196 -3.38 5.84 -21.20
N LYS A 197 -3.88 6.62 -20.24
CA LYS A 197 -3.67 8.08 -20.20
C LYS A 197 -3.18 8.53 -18.83
N ILE A 198 -1.88 8.75 -18.72
CA ILE A 198 -1.20 9.23 -17.51
C ILE A 198 -0.88 10.72 -17.65
N VAL A 199 -1.25 11.48 -16.63
CA VAL A 199 -1.03 12.93 -16.52
C VAL A 199 -0.07 13.17 -15.37
N LEU A 200 1.09 13.73 -15.68
CA LEU A 200 2.09 14.15 -14.71
C LEU A 200 1.86 15.61 -14.34
N VAL A 201 1.74 15.87 -13.04
CA VAL A 201 1.61 17.21 -12.46
C VAL A 201 2.65 17.39 -11.36
N LYS A 202 2.83 18.62 -10.90
CA LYS A 202 3.64 18.89 -9.71
C LYS A 202 2.92 18.45 -8.44
N ASP A 203 3.68 18.02 -7.43
CA ASP A 203 3.14 17.54 -6.15
C ASP A 203 2.25 18.60 -5.45
N ALA A 204 2.58 19.88 -5.62
CA ALA A 204 1.77 21.01 -5.15
C ALA A 204 0.33 21.02 -5.69
N LEU A 205 0.11 20.58 -6.93
CA LEU A 205 -1.23 20.41 -7.51
C LEU A 205 -1.82 19.05 -7.23
N PHE A 206 -0.99 18.01 -7.13
CA PHE A 206 -1.44 16.62 -7.00
C PHE A 206 -2.37 16.44 -5.79
N SER A 207 -1.99 16.97 -4.62
CA SER A 207 -2.84 16.90 -3.43
C SER A 207 -4.20 17.58 -3.64
N GLN A 208 -4.24 18.75 -4.27
CA GLN A 208 -5.49 19.47 -4.54
C GLN A 208 -6.37 18.70 -5.52
N ILE A 209 -5.78 18.14 -6.57
CA ILE A 209 -6.47 17.34 -7.59
C ILE A 209 -7.08 16.10 -6.93
N VAL A 210 -6.30 15.35 -6.15
CA VAL A 210 -6.80 14.16 -5.44
C VAL A 210 -7.95 14.55 -4.52
N ASN A 211 -7.75 15.52 -3.63
CA ASN A 211 -8.74 15.95 -2.65
C ASN A 211 -10.06 16.46 -3.26
N SER A 212 -9.98 17.12 -4.42
CA SER A 212 -11.15 17.65 -5.12
C SER A 212 -11.96 16.58 -5.86
N ASN A 213 -11.37 15.42 -6.13
CA ASN A 213 -11.95 14.37 -6.96
C ASN A 213 -12.22 13.06 -6.18
N LEU A 214 -12.20 13.11 -4.84
CA LEU A 214 -12.61 11.98 -4.02
C LEU A 214 -14.11 11.75 -4.09
N GLU A 215 -14.49 10.49 -4.04
CA GLU A 215 -15.89 10.10 -4.07
C GLU A 215 -16.55 10.50 -2.76
N VAL A 216 -17.68 11.21 -2.85
CA VAL A 216 -18.55 11.50 -1.71
C VAL A 216 -19.91 10.93 -2.00
N ARG A 217 -20.43 10.15 -1.05
CA ARG A 217 -21.78 9.63 -1.10
C ARG A 217 -22.55 10.05 0.13
N THR A 218 -23.85 10.20 -0.07
CA THR A 218 -24.82 10.38 1.00
C THR A 218 -25.54 9.06 1.22
N SER A 219 -25.75 8.69 2.48
CA SER A 219 -26.53 7.52 2.90
C SER A 219 -27.60 7.94 3.87
N VAL A 220 -28.71 7.23 3.83
CA VAL A 220 -29.87 7.45 4.69
C VAL A 220 -30.39 6.10 5.18
N SER A 221 -30.91 6.05 6.41
CA SER A 221 -31.73 4.92 6.87
C SER A 221 -33.19 5.21 6.56
N ILE A 222 -33.89 4.21 6.02
CA ILE A 222 -35.30 4.35 5.61
C ILE A 222 -36.19 3.66 6.65
N ASN A 223 -37.24 4.36 7.07
CA ASN A 223 -38.29 3.82 7.92
C ASN A 223 -39.11 2.79 7.12
N PRO A 224 -39.21 1.53 7.57
CA PRO A 224 -39.87 0.47 6.80
C PRO A 224 -41.39 0.61 6.72
N GLU A 225 -42.03 1.33 7.65
CA GLU A 225 -43.48 1.52 7.67
C GLU A 225 -43.94 2.66 6.76
N THR A 226 -43.17 3.76 6.73
CA THR A 226 -43.54 4.98 5.99
C THR A 226 -42.82 5.13 4.65
N GLY A 227 -41.68 4.44 4.46
CA GLY A 227 -40.79 4.61 3.32
C GLY A 227 -39.99 5.93 3.33
N ALA A 228 -40.13 6.76 4.38
CA ALA A 228 -39.42 8.02 4.53
C ALA A 228 -38.03 7.83 5.17
N ALA A 229 -37.19 8.87 5.09
CA ALA A 229 -35.91 8.91 5.80
C ALA A 229 -36.14 8.97 7.32
N GLU A 230 -35.39 8.17 8.08
CA GLU A 230 -35.35 8.25 9.54
C GLU A 230 -34.66 9.54 10.00
N GLU A 231 -35.22 10.18 11.02
CA GLU A 231 -34.68 11.42 11.57
C GLU A 231 -33.27 11.19 12.14
N GLY A 232 -32.33 12.07 11.78
CA GLY A 232 -30.93 11.97 12.23
C GLY A 232 -30.09 10.87 11.57
N ALA A 233 -30.65 10.13 10.61
CA ALA A 233 -29.96 9.01 9.94
C ALA A 233 -29.38 9.33 8.56
N LEU A 234 -29.28 10.62 8.21
CA LEU A 234 -28.63 11.11 7.00
C LEU A 234 -27.16 11.38 7.30
N PHE A 235 -26.24 10.72 6.59
CA PHE A 235 -24.81 10.95 6.76
C PHE A 235 -24.06 10.82 5.43
N THR A 236 -22.96 11.56 5.34
CA THR A 236 -22.07 11.59 4.19
C THR A 236 -20.75 10.88 4.49
N TYR A 237 -20.13 10.31 3.47
CA TYR A 237 -18.81 9.70 3.64
C TYR A 237 -17.98 9.85 2.38
N GLU A 238 -16.68 9.88 2.59
CA GLU A 238 -15.68 9.96 1.54
C GLU A 238 -15.10 8.57 1.23
N ALA A 239 -14.65 8.34 0.01
CA ALA A 239 -13.94 7.13 -0.37
C ALA A 239 -12.87 7.41 -1.43
N ILE A 240 -11.82 6.58 -1.42
CA ILE A 240 -10.86 6.50 -2.52
C ILE A 240 -11.59 5.84 -3.70
N PRO A 241 -11.69 6.48 -4.89
CA PRO A 241 -12.40 5.93 -6.03
C PRO A 241 -11.82 4.60 -6.51
N ARG A 242 -12.64 3.80 -7.19
CA ARG A 242 -12.18 2.63 -7.95
C ARG A 242 -11.16 3.04 -9.02
N ALA A 243 -10.31 2.10 -9.43
CA ALA A 243 -9.20 2.30 -10.38
C ALA A 243 -8.09 3.25 -9.90
N THR A 244 -8.02 3.52 -8.58
CA THR A 244 -6.87 4.15 -7.95
C THR A 244 -5.77 3.13 -7.77
N PHE A 245 -4.55 3.48 -8.17
CA PHE A 245 -3.37 2.65 -7.90
C PHE A 245 -2.68 3.13 -6.64
N LEU A 246 -2.30 2.18 -5.78
CA LEU A 246 -1.57 2.43 -4.55
C LEU A 246 -0.34 1.54 -4.48
N THR A 247 0.70 2.03 -3.81
CA THR A 247 1.91 1.24 -3.54
C THR A 247 2.11 1.09 -2.04
N ALA A 248 2.51 -0.10 -1.60
CA ALA A 248 2.86 -0.37 -0.22
C ALA A 248 4.07 -1.28 -0.15
N ASP A 249 4.95 -1.03 0.82
CA ASP A 249 6.10 -1.89 1.09
C ASP A 249 5.76 -2.92 2.18
N VAL A 250 6.29 -4.12 2.00
CA VAL A 250 6.28 -5.20 3.00
C VAL A 250 7.72 -5.62 3.24
N VAL A 251 8.16 -5.58 4.50
CA VAL A 251 9.50 -6.00 4.90
C VAL A 251 9.40 -7.25 5.75
N LEU A 252 10.08 -8.31 5.33
CA LEU A 252 10.40 -9.46 6.16
C LEU A 252 11.64 -9.11 6.99
N ASP A 253 11.50 -9.20 8.31
CA ASP A 253 12.57 -9.12 9.29
C ASP A 253 12.48 -10.36 10.20
N ASP A 254 13.11 -11.44 9.74
CA ASP A 254 13.12 -12.72 10.44
C ASP A 254 14.42 -12.94 11.21
N TYR A 255 14.76 -12.00 12.11
CA TYR A 255 15.96 -12.05 12.95
C TYR A 255 15.93 -13.16 14.01
N GLY A 256 14.73 -13.61 14.41
CA GLY A 256 14.53 -14.55 15.50
C GLY A 256 14.59 -16.03 15.11
N ALA A 257 14.72 -16.35 13.82
CA ALA A 257 14.79 -17.72 13.33
C ALA A 257 16.19 -18.32 13.53
N GLY A 258 16.24 -19.51 14.12
CA GLY A 258 17.46 -20.32 14.13
C GLY A 258 17.61 -21.12 12.85
N GLU A 259 18.86 -21.31 12.42
CA GLU A 259 19.20 -22.43 11.56
C GLU A 259 19.02 -23.71 12.40
N GLU A 260 18.42 -24.76 11.84
CA GLU A 260 18.06 -25.99 12.57
C GLU A 260 19.28 -26.69 13.23
N GLU A 261 20.51 -26.32 12.86
CA GLU A 261 21.75 -26.92 13.35
C GLU A 261 22.37 -26.22 14.58
N ASP A 262 21.92 -25.00 14.93
CA ASP A 262 22.58 -24.15 15.94
C ASP A 262 22.12 -24.38 17.40
N ASP A 263 21.20 -25.31 17.65
CA ASP A 263 20.69 -25.64 19.00
C ASP A 263 21.74 -26.31 19.93
N LYS A 264 22.99 -26.45 19.47
CA LYS A 264 24.08 -27.05 20.25
C LYS A 264 24.97 -26.06 21.01
N ASN A 265 24.95 -24.77 20.70
CA ASN A 265 25.77 -23.77 21.41
C ASN A 265 24.93 -22.97 22.41
N LYS A 266 24.86 -23.50 23.64
CA LYS A 266 24.20 -22.95 24.83
C LYS A 266 24.87 -21.68 25.41
N GLU A 267 25.44 -20.79 24.59
CA GLU A 267 26.18 -19.65 25.13
C GLU A 267 25.35 -18.36 25.25
N ASN A 268 24.17 -18.31 24.62
CA ASN A 268 23.22 -17.21 24.79
C ASN A 268 21.81 -17.77 24.96
N ASP A 269 21.35 -17.86 26.21
CA ASP A 269 20.15 -18.53 26.74
C ASP A 269 18.79 -17.94 26.27
N LYS A 270 18.63 -17.69 24.96
CA LYS A 270 17.36 -17.35 24.32
C LYS A 270 17.02 -18.42 23.28
N PRO A 271 15.93 -19.20 23.46
CA PRO A 271 15.52 -20.17 22.45
C PRO A 271 15.21 -19.45 21.15
N LYS A 272 15.91 -19.82 20.07
CA LYS A 272 15.60 -19.33 18.73
C LYS A 272 14.21 -19.84 18.34
N ARG A 273 13.42 -19.03 17.64
CA ARG A 273 12.06 -19.44 17.23
C ARG A 273 12.18 -20.46 16.11
N LYS A 274 11.50 -21.61 16.24
CA LYS A 274 11.41 -22.58 15.15
C LYS A 274 10.46 -22.05 14.07
N ARG A 275 10.89 -22.06 12.81
CA ARG A 275 10.05 -21.66 11.68
C ARG A 275 8.91 -22.67 11.49
N PRO A 276 7.64 -22.24 11.38
CA PRO A 276 6.50 -23.13 11.14
C PRO A 276 6.34 -23.48 9.65
N PHE A 277 7.41 -23.42 8.86
CA PHE A 277 7.40 -23.60 7.41
C PHE A 277 8.29 -24.77 7.01
N PRO A 278 8.04 -25.42 5.85
CA PRO A 278 6.93 -25.17 4.92
C PRO A 278 5.57 -25.67 5.43
N LYS A 279 4.48 -25.13 4.88
CA LYS A 279 3.09 -25.60 5.06
C LYS A 279 2.44 -25.78 3.71
N ASN A 280 1.85 -26.95 3.48
CA ASN A 280 1.12 -27.29 2.26
C ASN A 280 -0.38 -27.50 2.51
N LYS A 281 -0.77 -27.76 3.76
CA LYS A 281 -2.14 -28.11 4.14
C LYS A 281 -2.75 -27.14 5.14
N THR A 282 -4.07 -26.97 5.06
CA THR A 282 -4.87 -26.23 6.05
C THR A 282 -4.84 -26.92 7.41
N TYR A 283 -5.07 -26.16 8.48
CA TYR A 283 -4.91 -26.66 9.85
C TYR A 283 -5.93 -27.74 10.23
N LYS A 284 -7.23 -27.54 9.93
CA LYS A 284 -8.30 -28.43 10.42
C LYS A 284 -8.62 -29.54 9.42
N SER A 285 -8.92 -29.17 8.18
CA SER A 285 -9.38 -30.10 7.14
C SER A 285 -8.25 -30.78 6.37
N GLN A 286 -6.99 -30.38 6.58
CA GLN A 286 -5.81 -30.96 5.93
C GLN A 286 -5.89 -30.95 4.39
N LYS A 287 -6.65 -29.99 3.84
CA LYS A 287 -6.75 -29.74 2.39
C LYS A 287 -5.55 -28.93 1.92
N ASP A 288 -5.25 -28.98 0.63
CA ASP A 288 -4.19 -28.15 0.06
C ASP A 288 -4.46 -26.66 0.28
N LEU A 289 -3.40 -25.92 0.60
CA LEU A 289 -3.51 -24.48 0.82
C LEU A 289 -3.85 -23.75 -0.47
N PRO A 290 -4.81 -22.81 -0.43
CA PRO A 290 -5.15 -22.00 -1.59
C PRO A 290 -3.95 -21.13 -1.99
N GLY A 291 -3.59 -21.17 -3.28
CA GLY A 291 -2.43 -20.45 -3.80
C GLY A 291 -1.09 -21.19 -3.68
N GLY A 292 -1.09 -22.44 -3.19
CA GLY A 292 0.09 -23.29 -3.09
C GLY A 292 0.70 -23.34 -1.69
N SER A 293 1.88 -23.96 -1.57
CA SER A 293 2.56 -24.11 -0.29
C SER A 293 3.10 -22.78 0.23
N TRP A 294 2.92 -22.52 1.52
CA TRP A 294 3.57 -21.43 2.23
C TRP A 294 4.96 -21.88 2.67
N ASN A 295 5.98 -21.28 2.09
CA ASN A 295 7.38 -21.59 2.38
C ASN A 295 7.99 -20.59 3.36
N ASN A 296 7.42 -19.39 3.47
CA ASN A 296 7.91 -18.33 4.35
C ASN A 296 6.77 -17.35 4.73
N PRO A 297 7.00 -16.39 5.65
CA PRO A 297 5.99 -15.42 6.07
C PRO A 297 5.44 -14.53 4.94
N LEU A 298 6.20 -14.24 3.89
CA LEU A 298 5.72 -13.42 2.76
C LEU A 298 4.66 -14.16 1.94
N ASP A 299 4.68 -15.50 1.90
CA ASP A 299 3.61 -16.29 1.26
C ASP A 299 2.28 -16.15 2.02
N VAL A 300 2.35 -16.07 3.36
CA VAL A 300 1.19 -15.82 4.23
C VAL A 300 0.61 -14.43 3.97
N VAL A 301 1.47 -13.40 3.86
CA VAL A 301 1.04 -12.02 3.51
C VAL A 301 0.44 -11.99 2.11
N LYS A 302 1.07 -12.62 1.11
CA LYS A 302 0.59 -12.69 -0.28
C LYS A 302 -0.79 -13.34 -0.34
N ALA A 303 -1.02 -14.43 0.40
CA ALA A 303 -2.32 -15.09 0.50
C ALA A 303 -3.39 -14.16 1.12
N GLY A 304 -3.03 -13.44 2.18
CA GLY A 304 -3.89 -12.42 2.78
C GLY A 304 -4.27 -11.31 1.79
N PHE A 305 -3.28 -10.72 1.12
CA PHE A 305 -3.48 -9.66 0.12
C PHE A 305 -4.29 -10.10 -1.09
N ARG A 306 -4.09 -11.32 -1.60
CA ARG A 306 -4.90 -11.87 -2.70
C ARG A 306 -6.38 -12.01 -2.30
N THR A 307 -6.66 -12.29 -1.03
CA THR A 307 -8.04 -12.40 -0.52
C THR A 307 -8.74 -11.05 -0.39
N ILE A 308 -8.00 -9.93 -0.27
CA ILE A 308 -8.58 -8.57 -0.27
C ILE A 308 -9.36 -8.30 -1.58
N GLU A 309 -8.99 -8.96 -2.68
CA GLU A 309 -9.70 -8.86 -3.96
C GLU A 309 -11.16 -9.31 -3.85
N TRP A 310 -11.47 -10.19 -2.89
CA TRP A 310 -12.81 -10.72 -2.66
C TRP A 310 -13.49 -10.09 -1.45
N LEU A 311 -12.76 -9.95 -0.34
CA LEU A 311 -13.33 -9.59 0.95
C LEU A 311 -13.13 -8.11 1.34
N GLY A 312 -12.30 -7.39 0.58
CA GLY A 312 -12.06 -5.96 0.75
C GLY A 312 -11.14 -5.58 1.90
N VAL A 313 -10.93 -4.28 2.09
CA VAL A 313 -10.22 -3.68 3.22
C VAL A 313 -10.92 -2.39 3.65
N GLY A 314 -10.89 -2.10 4.95
CA GLY A 314 -11.56 -0.93 5.51
C GLY A 314 -13.01 -1.18 5.91
N GLY A 315 -13.79 -0.10 5.97
CA GLY A 315 -15.19 -0.13 6.37
C GLY A 315 -16.15 -0.35 5.19
N MET A 316 -17.43 -0.52 5.51
CA MET A 316 -18.54 -0.59 4.53
C MET A 316 -18.47 -1.76 3.53
N GLY A 317 -17.78 -2.86 3.86
CA GLY A 317 -17.65 -4.03 2.96
C GLY A 317 -18.99 -4.60 2.45
N THR A 318 -20.00 -4.72 3.32
CA THR A 318 -21.35 -5.20 2.93
C THR A 318 -22.11 -4.24 2.02
N ARG A 319 -21.59 -3.02 1.81
CA ARG A 319 -22.14 -2.00 0.91
C ARG A 319 -21.34 -1.87 -0.40
N GLY A 320 -20.49 -2.86 -0.71
CA GLY A 320 -19.70 -2.89 -1.94
C GLY A 320 -18.47 -1.98 -1.91
N PHE A 321 -17.83 -1.83 -0.74
CA PHE A 321 -16.58 -1.07 -0.59
C PHE A 321 -15.39 -2.00 -0.33
N GLY A 322 -14.19 -1.50 -0.62
CA GLY A 322 -12.95 -2.03 -0.07
C GLY A 322 -12.21 -3.04 -0.94
N ARG A 323 -12.83 -3.63 -1.97
CA ARG A 323 -12.13 -4.60 -2.84
C ARG A 323 -10.98 -3.92 -3.59
N MET A 324 -9.81 -4.55 -3.51
CA MET A 324 -8.62 -4.14 -4.26
C MET A 324 -7.82 -5.37 -4.68
N ALA A 325 -7.14 -5.27 -5.81
CA ALA A 325 -6.37 -6.35 -6.38
C ALA A 325 -4.87 -6.02 -6.41
N VAL A 326 -4.04 -7.02 -6.14
CA VAL A 326 -2.59 -6.96 -6.40
C VAL A 326 -2.35 -7.04 -7.91
N VAL A 327 -1.62 -6.07 -8.44
CA VAL A 327 -1.23 -5.96 -9.84
C VAL A 327 0.11 -6.66 -10.04
N GLY A 328 0.14 -7.71 -10.85
CA GLY A 328 1.34 -8.51 -11.12
C GLY A 328 1.88 -9.22 -9.86
N ASP A 329 3.20 -9.28 -9.78
CA ASP A 329 3.95 -9.74 -8.60
C ASP A 329 4.65 -8.56 -7.91
N PRO A 330 4.95 -8.65 -6.61
CA PRO A 330 5.70 -7.60 -5.93
C PRO A 330 7.11 -7.46 -6.53
N VAL A 331 7.60 -6.22 -6.57
CA VAL A 331 9.00 -5.92 -6.93
C VAL A 331 9.84 -6.14 -5.68
N GLU A 332 10.87 -6.97 -5.80
CA GLU A 332 11.84 -7.16 -4.72
C GLU A 332 12.83 -6.01 -4.75
N VAL A 333 13.07 -5.42 -3.58
CA VAL A 333 14.12 -4.42 -3.43
C VAL A 333 15.15 -4.97 -2.47
N THR A 334 16.39 -5.01 -2.96
CA THR A 334 17.49 -5.61 -2.23
C THR A 334 18.04 -4.62 -1.20
N LEU A 335 18.77 -5.14 -0.20
CA LEU A 335 19.39 -4.27 0.81
C LEU A 335 20.48 -3.41 0.16
N GLU A 336 21.14 -3.92 -0.88
CA GLU A 336 22.15 -3.24 -1.68
C GLU A 336 21.57 -1.99 -2.36
N ASP A 337 20.34 -2.06 -2.86
CA ASP A 337 19.65 -0.91 -3.49
C ASP A 337 19.46 0.25 -2.52
N CYS A 338 19.31 -0.02 -1.21
CA CYS A 338 19.19 1.03 -0.18
C CYS A 338 20.46 1.88 -0.04
N TRP A 339 21.63 1.35 -0.42
CA TRP A 339 22.92 2.03 -0.32
C TRP A 339 23.38 2.62 -1.65
N GLN A 340 22.64 2.39 -2.74
CA GLN A 340 22.89 3.01 -4.04
C GLN A 340 22.17 4.37 -4.13
N VAL A 341 22.52 5.31 -3.25
CA VAL A 341 22.07 6.69 -3.36
C VAL A 341 22.88 7.39 -4.47
N SER A 342 22.22 7.58 -5.62
CA SER A 342 22.51 8.54 -6.71
C SER A 342 23.97 8.73 -7.18
N LYS A 343 24.36 8.00 -8.24
CA LYS A 343 25.31 8.53 -9.26
C LYS A 343 24.65 9.50 -10.26
N ALA A 344 23.36 9.80 -10.11
CA ALA A 344 22.57 10.56 -11.09
C ALA A 344 22.36 12.05 -10.76
N SER A 345 22.88 12.56 -9.63
CA SER A 345 22.71 13.96 -9.22
C SER A 345 24.01 14.79 -9.25
N SER A 346 24.94 14.45 -10.15
CA SER A 346 26.10 15.30 -10.47
C SER A 346 26.02 15.77 -11.92
N LEU A 347 24.99 16.54 -12.24
CA LEU A 347 24.98 17.39 -13.44
C LEU A 347 24.63 18.82 -13.00
N ASN A 348 25.57 19.71 -13.27
CA ASN A 348 25.50 21.18 -13.19
C ASN A 348 25.65 21.85 -11.82
N GLU A 349 26.87 21.76 -11.27
CA GLU A 349 27.54 22.98 -10.77
C GLU A 349 28.92 23.07 -11.44
N GLN A 350 29.01 23.80 -12.55
CA GLN A 350 30.29 24.37 -12.97
C GLN A 350 30.49 25.67 -12.18
N PRO A 351 31.57 25.82 -11.40
CA PRO A 351 31.94 27.13 -10.88
C PRO A 351 32.47 27.98 -12.02
N THR A 352 31.78 29.08 -12.32
CA THR A 352 32.28 30.16 -13.19
C THR A 352 33.56 30.75 -12.59
N ALA A 353 34.71 30.31 -13.10
CA ALA A 353 36.00 30.95 -12.82
C ALA A 353 36.17 32.15 -13.75
N THR A 354 35.76 33.34 -13.30
CA THR A 354 36.21 34.61 -13.89
C THR A 354 37.63 34.92 -13.40
N ALA A 355 38.62 34.48 -14.17
CA ALA A 355 40.00 34.91 -14.02
C ALA A 355 40.18 36.29 -14.70
N THR A 356 40.10 37.37 -13.94
CA THR A 356 40.64 38.66 -14.34
C THR A 356 42.16 38.67 -14.11
N LYS A 357 42.93 38.44 -15.19
CA LYS A 357 44.35 38.80 -15.23
C LYS A 357 44.46 40.32 -15.42
N GLY A 358 44.78 41.04 -14.35
CA GLY A 358 45.31 42.40 -14.39
C GLY A 358 46.70 42.38 -13.78
N GLY A 359 47.73 42.41 -14.62
CA GLY A 359 49.12 42.55 -14.18
C GLY A 359 49.50 44.03 -14.04
N ASN A 360 49.96 44.38 -12.83
CA ASN A 360 51.18 45.13 -12.45
C ASN A 360 51.54 46.47 -13.15
N PRO A 361 52.32 47.36 -12.51
CA PRO A 361 53.63 47.06 -11.87
C PRO A 361 53.64 46.79 -10.37
#